data_AF-A0A4S8XA55-F1
#
_entry.id   AF-A0A4S8XA55-F1
#
_cell.length_a   1.000
_cell.length_b   1.000
_cell.length_c   1.000
_cell.angle_alpha   90.00
_cell.angle_beta   90.00
_cell.angle_gamma   90.00
#
_symmetry.space_group_name_H-M   'P 1'
#
loop_
_entity.id
_entity.type
_entity.pdbx_description
1 polymer ?
#
loop_
_entity_poly.entity_id
_entity_poly.type
_entity_poly.pdbx_seq_one_letter_code
_entity_poly.pdbx_strand_id
1 'polypeptide(L)'
;MASAKEKYSAAEFKKEVLDAEMGKSKNLRKMSPLRMISAGGFVAVSVFGNRSSTEDIDYILDPELKDLPKAEKKLSIAIEEAADQLRIGKNWINDSMAVFTVGENRKTLFRQSIQQNEILFQGKHIIIYAVKWQWALTRKLIRLGSNVKGDRDPDIDLSDSVALARRIVQQNGAPLKRDVIKGWTENIYTPIEDKVLDQVAAEYVRKYGTQGII
;
A
#
# COMPACT_ATOMS: atom_id res chain seq x y z
N MET A 1 -3.45 -27.34 9.85
CA MET A 1 -2.53 -26.62 8.95
C MET A 1 -3.28 -25.43 8.38
N ALA A 2 -2.77 -24.21 8.53
CA ALA A 2 -3.35 -23.07 7.80
C ALA A 2 -3.09 -23.29 6.31
N SER A 3 -4.10 -23.20 5.45
CA SER A 3 -3.86 -23.27 4.00
C SER A 3 -2.94 -22.11 3.60
N ALA A 4 -2.00 -22.37 2.69
CA ALA A 4 -1.21 -21.29 2.11
C ALA A 4 -2.18 -20.23 1.55
N LYS A 5 -1.95 -18.96 1.88
CA LYS A 5 -2.73 -17.87 1.30
C LYS A 5 -2.50 -17.84 -0.20
N GLU A 6 -3.60 -17.68 -0.95
CA GLU A 6 -3.58 -17.52 -2.39
C GLU A 6 -2.80 -16.25 -2.76
N LYS A 7 -2.06 -16.28 -3.88
CA LYS A 7 -1.22 -15.17 -4.35
C LYS A 7 -1.65 -14.78 -5.75
N TYR A 8 -1.70 -13.47 -6.00
CA TYR A 8 -2.16 -12.88 -7.24
C TYR A 8 -1.12 -11.90 -7.79
N SER A 9 -0.91 -11.94 -9.10
CA SER A 9 -0.25 -10.90 -9.87
C SER A 9 -1.14 -9.66 -10.00
N ALA A 10 -0.57 -8.54 -10.48
CA ALA A 10 -1.33 -7.30 -10.67
C ALA A 10 -2.52 -7.46 -11.63
N ALA A 11 -2.37 -8.34 -12.64
CA ALA A 11 -3.41 -8.65 -13.62
C ALA A 11 -4.52 -9.56 -13.04
N GLU A 12 -4.21 -10.37 -12.03
CA GLU A 12 -5.16 -11.29 -11.40
C GLU A 12 -6.08 -10.60 -10.39
N PHE A 13 -5.67 -9.46 -9.83
CA PHE A 13 -6.57 -8.58 -9.11
C PHE A 13 -7.58 -7.95 -10.09
N LYS A 14 -8.65 -8.67 -10.40
CA LYS A 14 -9.75 -8.22 -11.29
C LYS A 14 -10.62 -7.15 -10.61
N LYS A 15 -10.02 -5.99 -10.37
CA LYS A 15 -10.62 -4.82 -9.68
C LYS A 15 -11.87 -4.31 -10.40
N GLU A 16 -11.98 -4.59 -11.69
CA GLU A 16 -13.15 -4.33 -12.53
C GLU A 16 -14.38 -5.11 -12.07
N VAL A 17 -14.21 -6.32 -11.51
CA VAL A 17 -15.31 -7.10 -10.95
C VAL A 17 -15.83 -6.44 -9.69
N LEU A 18 -14.93 -5.96 -8.80
CA LEU A 18 -15.35 -5.16 -7.65
C LEU A 18 -16.08 -3.89 -8.09
N ASP A 19 -15.53 -3.14 -9.06
CA ASP A 19 -16.15 -1.92 -9.57
C ASP A 19 -17.58 -2.18 -10.09
N ALA A 20 -17.76 -3.29 -10.82
CA ALA A 20 -19.07 -3.73 -11.30
C ALA A 20 -20.03 -4.11 -10.15
N GLU A 21 -19.55 -4.84 -9.12
CA GLU A 21 -20.37 -5.17 -7.94
C GLU A 21 -20.80 -3.93 -7.17
N MET A 22 -19.90 -2.95 -7.04
CA MET A 22 -20.25 -1.66 -6.43
C MET A 22 -21.37 -0.95 -7.19
N GLY A 23 -21.42 -1.11 -8.52
CA GLY A 23 -22.48 -0.58 -9.40
C GLY A 23 -23.88 -1.17 -9.14
N LYS A 24 -23.97 -2.34 -8.50
CA LYS A 24 -25.26 -2.94 -8.11
C LYS A 24 -25.84 -2.29 -6.84
N SER A 25 -25.01 -1.71 -5.99
CA SER A 25 -25.43 -1.08 -4.74
C SER A 25 -25.91 0.36 -4.95
N LYS A 26 -27.19 0.63 -4.70
CA LYS A 26 -27.75 1.99 -4.72
C LYS A 26 -27.01 2.97 -3.80
N ASN A 27 -26.48 2.49 -2.67
CA ASN A 27 -25.73 3.34 -1.74
C ASN A 27 -24.35 3.68 -2.29
N LEU A 28 -23.60 2.69 -2.76
CA LEU A 28 -22.25 2.91 -3.28
C LEU A 28 -22.28 3.79 -4.53
N ARG A 29 -23.25 3.59 -5.44
CA ARG A 29 -23.45 4.47 -6.60
C ARG A 29 -23.66 5.94 -6.24
N LYS A 30 -24.36 6.23 -5.14
CA LYS A 30 -24.57 7.61 -4.66
C LYS A 30 -23.31 8.23 -4.04
N MET A 31 -22.39 7.39 -3.58
CA MET A 31 -21.11 7.80 -2.99
C MET A 31 -19.96 7.70 -4.00
N SER A 32 -20.23 7.23 -5.23
CA SER A 32 -19.21 7.02 -6.25
C SER A 32 -18.66 8.35 -6.81
N PRO A 33 -17.38 8.36 -7.21
CA PRO A 33 -16.41 7.30 -6.98
C PRO A 33 -15.96 7.27 -5.52
N LEU A 34 -15.93 6.08 -4.91
CA LEU A 34 -15.23 5.89 -3.64
C LEU A 34 -13.74 6.00 -3.89
N ARG A 35 -13.03 6.71 -3.02
CA ARG A 35 -11.58 6.84 -3.07
C ARG A 35 -10.97 6.02 -1.96
N MET A 36 -9.93 5.26 -2.28
CA MET A 36 -9.11 4.57 -1.29
C MET A 36 -7.64 4.70 -1.63
N ILE A 37 -6.80 4.51 -0.61
CA ILE A 37 -5.35 4.40 -0.77
C ILE A 37 -4.92 2.97 -0.45
N SER A 38 -3.90 2.46 -1.13
CA SER A 38 -3.35 1.12 -0.93
C SER A 38 -1.83 1.15 -0.83
N ALA A 39 -1.26 0.14 -0.18
CA ALA A 39 0.17 0.01 0.09
C ALA A 39 0.64 -1.44 -0.09
N GLY A 40 1.91 -1.69 0.23
CA GLY A 40 2.42 -3.04 0.38
C GLY A 40 2.55 -3.79 -0.95
N GLY A 41 2.22 -5.08 -0.94
CA GLY A 41 2.49 -5.96 -2.06
C GLY A 41 1.71 -5.61 -3.32
N PHE A 42 0.50 -5.03 -3.19
CA PHE A 42 -0.28 -4.60 -4.35
C PHE A 42 0.44 -3.51 -5.16
N VAL A 43 1.05 -2.54 -4.46
CA VAL A 43 1.91 -1.51 -5.08
C VAL A 43 3.17 -2.14 -5.68
N ALA A 44 3.81 -3.06 -4.95
CA ALA A 44 5.03 -3.73 -5.40
C ALA A 44 4.85 -4.45 -6.75
N VAL A 45 3.72 -5.15 -6.92
CA VAL A 45 3.41 -5.84 -8.17
C VAL A 45 2.88 -4.87 -9.25
N SER A 46 2.04 -3.90 -8.89
CA SER A 46 1.33 -3.06 -9.87
C SER A 46 2.15 -1.87 -10.38
N VAL A 47 3.06 -1.32 -9.57
CA VAL A 47 3.82 -0.09 -9.91
C VAL A 47 5.28 -0.40 -10.14
N PHE A 48 5.89 -1.18 -9.23
CA PHE A 48 7.35 -1.37 -9.25
C PHE A 48 7.79 -2.59 -10.06
N GLY A 49 6.91 -3.59 -10.20
CA GLY A 49 7.24 -4.87 -10.84
C GLY A 49 8.36 -5.63 -10.11
N ASN A 50 8.65 -5.30 -8.85
CA ASN A 50 9.73 -5.95 -8.07
C ASN A 50 9.29 -7.27 -7.42
N ARG A 51 8.01 -7.64 -7.59
CA ARG A 51 7.42 -8.91 -7.19
C ARG A 51 6.56 -9.44 -8.32
N SER A 52 6.44 -10.76 -8.43
CA SER A 52 5.51 -11.41 -9.35
C SER A 52 4.08 -11.51 -8.81
N SER A 53 3.91 -11.53 -7.47
CA SER A 53 2.60 -11.70 -6.84
C SER A 53 2.52 -11.15 -5.40
N THR A 54 1.31 -10.97 -4.90
CA THR A 54 0.98 -10.62 -3.51
C THR A 54 -0.32 -11.29 -3.07
N GLU A 55 -0.60 -11.36 -1.77
CA GLU A 55 -1.75 -12.09 -1.21
C GLU A 55 -3.06 -11.29 -1.29
N ASP A 56 -3.00 -9.99 -1.07
CA ASP A 56 -4.17 -9.14 -0.92
C ASP A 56 -3.87 -7.67 -1.29
N ILE A 57 -4.95 -6.87 -1.32
CA ILE A 57 -4.94 -5.42 -1.39
C ILE A 57 -5.35 -4.87 -0.02
N ASP A 58 -4.36 -4.37 0.71
CA ASP A 58 -4.61 -3.56 1.90
C ASP A 58 -5.12 -2.16 1.48
N TYR A 59 -6.17 -1.65 2.13
CA TYR A 59 -6.68 -0.31 1.84
C TYR A 59 -6.98 0.54 3.08
N ILE A 60 -7.03 1.85 2.85
CA ILE A 60 -7.73 2.82 3.71
C ILE A 60 -8.75 3.53 2.82
N LEU A 61 -10.03 3.47 3.20
CA LEU A 61 -11.10 4.23 2.57
C LEU A 61 -11.00 5.70 2.98
N ASP A 62 -11.50 6.61 2.13
CA ASP A 62 -11.58 8.04 2.42
C ASP A 62 -12.15 8.31 3.82
N PRO A 63 -11.30 8.72 4.79
CA PRO A 63 -11.71 8.90 6.18
C PRO A 63 -12.62 10.12 6.37
N GLU A 64 -12.80 10.94 5.34
CA GLU A 64 -13.65 12.14 5.36
C GLU A 64 -15.01 11.92 4.70
N LEU A 65 -15.31 10.68 4.30
CA LEU A 65 -16.59 10.35 3.70
C LEU A 65 -17.74 10.53 4.72
N LYS A 66 -18.77 11.29 4.33
CA LYS A 66 -19.88 11.74 5.21
C LYS A 66 -20.56 10.60 5.98
N ASP A 67 -20.75 9.45 5.36
CA ASP A 67 -21.36 8.25 5.95
C ASP A 67 -20.40 7.06 5.83
N LEU A 68 -19.19 7.23 6.38
CA LEU A 68 -18.11 6.26 6.32
C LEU A 68 -18.53 4.86 6.81
N PRO A 69 -19.22 4.67 7.96
CA PRO A 69 -19.60 3.34 8.41
C PRO A 69 -20.52 2.61 7.43
N LYS A 70 -21.41 3.35 6.75
CA LYS A 70 -22.29 2.77 5.72
C LYS A 70 -21.52 2.44 4.45
N ALA A 71 -20.56 3.27 4.06
CA ALA A 71 -19.70 2.99 2.92
C ALA A 71 -18.86 1.73 3.16
N GLU A 72 -18.21 1.61 4.32
CA GLU A 72 -17.43 0.44 4.73
C GLU A 72 -18.28 -0.83 4.70
N LYS A 73 -19.47 -0.80 5.35
CA LYS A 73 -20.39 -1.94 5.35
C LYS A 73 -20.80 -2.36 3.94
N LYS A 74 -21.12 -1.41 3.06
CA LYS A 74 -21.56 -1.71 1.69
C LYS A 74 -20.42 -2.13 0.78
N LEU A 75 -19.23 -1.58 0.99
CA LEU A 75 -18.02 -1.96 0.29
C LEU A 75 -17.60 -3.39 0.66
N SER A 76 -17.63 -3.74 1.96
CA SER A 76 -17.37 -5.11 2.42
C SER A 76 -18.27 -6.13 1.74
N ILE A 77 -19.58 -5.86 1.64
CA ILE A 77 -20.51 -6.74 0.88
C ILE A 77 -20.09 -6.86 -0.59
N ALA A 78 -19.75 -5.75 -1.26
CA ALA A 78 -19.33 -5.79 -2.66
C ALA A 78 -18.01 -6.56 -2.86
N ILE A 79 -17.07 -6.46 -1.90
CA ILE A 79 -15.81 -7.22 -1.90
C ILE A 79 -16.09 -8.72 -1.77
N GLU A 80 -17.00 -9.11 -0.89
CA GLU A 80 -17.39 -10.53 -0.71
C GLU A 80 -18.09 -11.09 -1.95
N GLU A 81 -19.05 -10.37 -2.53
CA GLU A 81 -19.75 -10.80 -3.75
C GLU A 81 -18.79 -10.91 -4.95
N ALA A 82 -17.83 -9.99 -5.05
CA ALA A 82 -16.78 -10.07 -6.06
C ALA A 82 -15.86 -11.28 -5.82
N ALA A 83 -15.51 -11.57 -4.55
CA ALA A 83 -14.72 -12.75 -4.19
C ALA A 83 -15.43 -14.05 -4.58
N ASP A 84 -16.73 -14.14 -4.31
CA ASP A 84 -17.55 -15.32 -4.64
C ASP A 84 -17.63 -15.54 -6.15
N GLN A 85 -17.74 -14.48 -6.96
CA GLN A 85 -17.69 -14.57 -8.42
C GLN A 85 -16.33 -15.00 -8.96
N LEU A 86 -15.26 -14.52 -8.34
CA LEU A 86 -13.89 -14.83 -8.71
C LEU A 86 -13.43 -16.19 -8.17
N ARG A 87 -14.17 -16.77 -7.22
CA ARG A 87 -13.83 -17.99 -6.47
C ARG A 87 -12.52 -17.87 -5.71
N ILE A 88 -12.31 -16.71 -5.08
CA ILE A 88 -11.10 -16.38 -4.30
C ILE A 88 -11.45 -16.13 -2.83
N GLY A 89 -10.43 -16.05 -1.97
CA GLY A 89 -10.61 -15.73 -0.56
C GLY A 89 -11.24 -14.35 -0.33
N LYS A 90 -12.24 -14.26 0.57
CA LYS A 90 -12.99 -13.02 0.88
C LYS A 90 -12.13 -11.87 1.42
N ASN A 91 -10.94 -12.16 1.94
CA ASN A 91 -9.99 -11.17 2.45
C ASN A 91 -9.00 -10.63 1.40
N TRP A 92 -9.23 -10.91 0.11
CA TRP A 92 -8.40 -10.44 -1.01
C TRP A 92 -8.28 -8.91 -1.10
N ILE A 93 -9.25 -8.17 -0.53
CA ILE A 93 -9.18 -6.73 -0.27
C ILE A 93 -9.61 -6.51 1.18
N ASN A 94 -8.76 -5.89 2.01
CA ASN A 94 -9.05 -5.71 3.42
C ASN A 94 -8.46 -4.41 3.99
N ASP A 95 -8.97 -3.96 5.14
CA ASP A 95 -8.60 -2.69 5.76
C ASP A 95 -7.50 -2.83 6.82
N SER A 96 -6.68 -3.90 6.78
CA SER A 96 -5.64 -4.16 7.80
C SER A 96 -4.61 -3.03 7.93
N MET A 97 -4.44 -2.19 6.89
CA MET A 97 -3.59 -1.00 6.97
C MET A 97 -4.13 0.08 7.93
N ALA A 98 -5.44 0.09 8.22
CA ALA A 98 -6.10 1.03 9.11
C ALA A 98 -5.47 1.09 10.51
N VAL A 99 -4.92 -0.03 11.00
CA VAL A 99 -4.38 -0.11 12.36
C VAL A 99 -3.12 0.75 12.54
N PHE A 100 -2.46 1.12 11.43
CA PHE A 100 -1.18 1.84 11.44
C PHE A 100 -1.33 3.35 11.40
N THR A 101 -2.55 3.88 11.31
CA THR A 101 -2.80 5.31 11.32
C THR A 101 -4.23 5.62 11.78
N VAL A 102 -4.37 6.58 12.68
CA VAL A 102 -5.66 6.92 13.30
C VAL A 102 -5.89 8.44 13.31
N GLY A 103 -7.14 8.86 13.48
CA GLY A 103 -7.50 10.26 13.64
C GLY A 103 -7.00 11.17 12.51
N GLU A 104 -6.44 12.32 12.86
CA GLU A 104 -5.93 13.30 11.90
C GLU A 104 -4.71 12.80 11.09
N ASN A 105 -3.93 11.86 11.63
CA ASN A 105 -2.83 11.25 10.90
C ASN A 105 -3.35 10.41 9.72
N ARG A 106 -4.50 9.74 9.89
CA ARG A 106 -5.14 8.98 8.81
C ARG A 106 -5.65 9.90 7.70
N LYS A 107 -6.31 11.00 8.06
CA LYS A 107 -6.78 12.01 7.10
C LYS A 107 -5.62 12.67 6.36
N THR A 108 -4.58 13.06 7.09
CA THR A 108 -3.38 13.69 6.51
C THR A 108 -2.69 12.75 5.54
N LEU A 109 -2.48 11.48 5.92
CA LEU A 109 -1.91 10.47 5.03
C LEU A 109 -2.77 10.31 3.77
N PHE A 110 -4.10 10.25 3.92
CA PHE A 110 -5.02 10.13 2.80
C PHE A 110 -4.89 11.31 1.84
N ARG A 111 -5.04 12.54 2.32
CA ARG A 111 -4.91 13.76 1.50
C ARG A 111 -3.57 13.84 0.79
N GLN A 112 -2.46 13.55 1.48
CA GLN A 112 -1.13 13.56 0.88
C GLN A 112 -0.94 12.46 -0.18
N SER A 113 -1.58 11.30 0.00
CA SER A 113 -1.55 10.21 -0.98
C SER A 113 -2.34 10.58 -2.24
N ILE A 114 -3.50 11.24 -2.09
CA ILE A 114 -4.25 11.79 -3.23
C ILE A 114 -3.44 12.89 -3.93
N GLN A 115 -2.77 13.76 -3.17
CA GLN A 115 -1.91 14.82 -3.74
C GLN A 115 -0.71 14.25 -4.51
N GLN A 116 -0.15 13.12 -4.07
CA GLN A 116 0.88 12.39 -4.81
C GLN A 116 0.35 11.87 -6.17
N ASN A 117 -0.96 11.66 -6.29
CA ASN A 117 -1.68 11.36 -7.52
C ASN A 117 -1.17 10.12 -8.29
N GLU A 118 -0.72 9.09 -7.57
CA GLU A 118 -0.39 7.80 -8.18
C GLU A 118 -1.63 6.91 -8.19
N ILE A 119 -2.27 6.77 -9.34
CA ILE A 119 -3.47 5.94 -9.50
C ILE A 119 -3.06 4.50 -9.81
N LEU A 120 -3.47 3.56 -8.95
CA LEU A 120 -3.29 2.12 -9.14
C LEU A 120 -4.43 1.49 -9.93
N PHE A 121 -5.63 2.04 -9.81
CA PHE A 121 -6.82 1.62 -10.54
C PHE A 121 -7.86 2.74 -10.54
N GLN A 122 -8.55 2.91 -11.67
CA GLN A 122 -9.64 3.85 -11.83
C GLN A 122 -10.80 3.18 -12.56
N GLY A 123 -11.82 2.82 -11.79
CA GLY A 123 -13.11 2.36 -12.30
C GLY A 123 -14.16 3.47 -12.27
N LYS A 124 -15.42 3.10 -12.53
CA LYS A 124 -16.56 4.02 -12.50
C LYS A 124 -17.00 4.34 -11.07
N HIS A 125 -16.85 3.37 -10.17
CA HIS A 125 -17.35 3.38 -8.81
C HIS A 125 -16.25 3.45 -7.75
N ILE A 126 -15.01 3.11 -8.11
CA ILE A 126 -13.85 3.12 -7.21
C ILE A 126 -12.59 3.67 -7.87
N ILE A 127 -11.80 4.43 -7.10
CA ILE A 127 -10.45 4.84 -7.46
C ILE A 127 -9.51 4.42 -6.35
N ILE A 128 -8.45 3.70 -6.70
CA ILE A 128 -7.42 3.23 -5.78
C ILE A 128 -6.14 4.01 -6.09
N TYR A 129 -5.67 4.78 -5.10
CA TYR A 129 -4.40 5.49 -5.15
C TYR A 129 -3.33 4.71 -4.42
N ALA A 130 -2.07 4.91 -4.78
CA ALA A 130 -0.98 4.46 -3.95
C ALA A 130 -0.84 5.36 -2.72
N VAL A 131 -0.52 4.78 -1.58
CA VAL A 131 -0.18 5.53 -0.38
C VAL A 131 1.07 6.39 -0.62
N LYS A 132 1.19 7.49 0.11
CA LYS A 132 2.39 8.35 0.11
C LYS A 132 3.68 7.53 0.24
N TRP A 133 4.62 7.71 -0.68
CA TRP A 133 5.85 6.92 -0.77
C TRP A 133 6.73 7.03 0.46
N GLN A 134 6.86 8.23 1.02
CA GLN A 134 7.63 8.44 2.25
C GLN A 134 7.06 7.62 3.39
N TRP A 135 5.73 7.58 3.54
CA TRP A 135 5.07 6.79 4.58
C TRP A 135 5.29 5.29 4.34
N ALA A 136 5.11 4.81 3.11
CA ALA A 136 5.34 3.41 2.76
C ALA A 136 6.79 2.99 3.05
N LEU A 137 7.77 3.80 2.65
CA LEU A 137 9.20 3.51 2.87
C LEU A 137 9.52 3.48 4.36
N THR A 138 9.09 4.47 5.14
CA THR A 138 9.30 4.49 6.59
C THR A 138 8.78 3.23 7.28
N ARG A 139 7.58 2.77 6.91
CA ARG A 139 6.99 1.54 7.45
C ARG A 139 7.79 0.29 7.10
N LYS A 140 8.36 0.23 5.88
CA LYS A 140 9.24 -0.88 5.47
C LYS A 140 10.56 -0.89 6.23
N LEU A 141 11.20 0.28 6.36
CA LEU A 141 12.46 0.42 7.09
C LEU A 141 12.31 0.05 8.57
N ILE A 142 11.25 0.52 9.23
CA ILE A 142 10.96 0.14 10.62
C ILE A 142 10.77 -1.38 10.74
N ARG A 143 10.06 -1.99 9.79
CA ARG A 143 9.84 -3.44 9.82
C ARG A 143 11.13 -4.24 9.58
N LEU A 144 12.00 -3.78 8.69
CA LEU A 144 13.33 -4.39 8.48
C LEU A 144 14.21 -4.33 9.73
N GLY A 145 14.14 -3.24 10.52
CA GLY A 145 14.86 -3.13 11.78
C GLY A 145 14.24 -3.96 12.91
N SER A 146 12.93 -4.18 12.85
CA SER A 146 12.22 -4.94 13.88
C SER A 146 12.61 -6.42 13.88
N ASN A 147 12.93 -6.98 15.05
CA ASN A 147 13.14 -8.42 15.24
C ASN A 147 11.82 -9.22 15.16
N VAL A 148 10.78 -8.70 14.49
CA VAL A 148 9.51 -9.41 14.28
C VAL A 148 9.77 -10.51 13.25
N LYS A 149 10.35 -11.61 13.73
CA LYS A 149 10.47 -12.88 13.02
C LYS A 149 9.08 -13.50 12.93
N GLY A 150 8.34 -13.14 11.88
CA GLY A 150 7.24 -13.96 11.38
C GLY A 150 7.72 -14.85 10.24
N ASP A 151 6.80 -15.53 9.55
CA ASP A 151 7.06 -16.33 8.35
C ASP A 151 7.42 -15.47 7.10
N ARG A 152 7.65 -14.16 7.28
CA ARG A 152 7.84 -13.23 6.18
C ARG A 152 9.32 -13.06 5.86
N ASP A 153 9.66 -13.36 4.63
CA ASP A 153 11.00 -13.25 4.09
C ASP A 153 11.53 -11.79 4.17
N PRO A 154 12.65 -11.53 4.89
CA PRO A 154 13.23 -10.19 4.98
C PRO A 154 13.70 -9.63 3.62
N ASP A 155 14.03 -10.48 2.65
CA ASP A 155 14.46 -10.04 1.31
C ASP A 155 13.34 -9.35 0.55
N ILE A 156 12.09 -9.72 0.85
CA ILE A 156 10.90 -9.07 0.31
C ILE A 156 10.82 -7.60 0.78
N ASP A 157 11.11 -7.33 2.05
CA ASP A 157 11.05 -5.98 2.59
C ASP A 157 12.24 -5.12 2.17
N LEU A 158 13.41 -5.74 1.99
CA LEU A 158 14.57 -5.08 1.40
C LEU A 158 14.28 -4.68 -0.06
N SER A 159 13.80 -5.61 -0.87
CA SER A 159 13.45 -5.37 -2.28
C SER A 159 12.42 -4.24 -2.44
N ASP A 160 11.36 -4.25 -1.62
CA ASP A 160 10.35 -3.19 -1.62
C ASP A 160 10.91 -1.84 -1.17
N SER A 161 11.77 -1.82 -0.13
CA SER A 161 12.39 -0.59 0.35
C SER A 161 13.24 0.06 -0.73
N VAL A 162 13.99 -0.75 -1.48
CA VAL A 162 14.82 -0.31 -2.61
C VAL A 162 13.97 0.20 -3.77
N ALA A 163 12.85 -0.46 -4.08
CA ALA A 163 11.91 0.00 -5.10
C ALA A 163 11.25 1.34 -4.74
N LEU A 164 10.80 1.49 -3.48
CA LEU A 164 10.25 2.73 -2.96
C LEU A 164 11.29 3.86 -2.97
N ALA A 165 12.50 3.61 -2.48
CA ALA A 165 13.59 4.57 -2.54
C ALA A 165 13.87 5.00 -3.99
N ARG A 166 13.87 4.05 -4.94
CA ARG A 166 14.05 4.35 -6.37
C ARG A 166 12.96 5.27 -6.89
N ARG A 167 11.69 5.00 -6.55
CA ARG A 167 10.57 5.84 -6.96
C ARG A 167 10.70 7.27 -6.44
N ILE A 168 11.06 7.45 -5.17
CA ILE A 168 11.22 8.79 -4.57
C ILE A 168 12.43 9.52 -5.20
N VAL A 169 13.57 8.84 -5.40
CA VAL A 169 14.74 9.42 -6.06
C VAL A 169 14.41 9.88 -7.48
N GLN A 170 13.65 9.09 -8.24
CA GLN A 170 13.22 9.47 -9.60
C GLN A 170 12.29 10.68 -9.60
N GLN A 171 11.39 10.79 -8.63
CA GLN A 171 10.48 11.94 -8.52
C GLN A 171 11.20 13.22 -8.06
N ASN A 172 12.17 13.09 -7.14
CA ASN A 172 12.89 14.24 -6.58
C ASN A 172 14.13 14.65 -7.40
N GLY A 173 14.63 13.77 -8.26
CA GLY A 173 15.86 13.98 -9.04
C GLY A 173 17.15 13.91 -8.23
N ALA A 174 17.10 13.45 -6.98
CA ALA A 174 18.27 13.40 -6.09
C ALA A 174 18.22 12.20 -5.11
N PRO A 175 19.38 11.69 -4.66
CA PRO A 175 19.47 10.70 -3.59
C PRO A 175 18.83 11.19 -2.29
N LEU A 176 18.32 10.25 -1.49
CA LEU A 176 17.67 10.55 -0.22
C LEU A 176 18.69 10.73 0.89
N LYS A 177 18.65 11.87 1.59
CA LYS A 177 19.48 12.08 2.78
C LYS A 177 18.95 11.27 3.96
N ARG A 178 19.84 10.60 4.70
CA ARG A 178 19.49 9.81 5.89
C ARG A 178 18.67 10.59 6.93
N ASP A 179 19.10 11.81 7.24
CA ASP A 179 18.41 12.66 8.22
C ASP A 179 16.99 13.04 7.77
N VAL A 180 16.79 13.20 6.45
CA VAL A 180 15.46 13.45 5.89
C VAL A 180 14.57 12.22 6.06
N ILE A 181 15.09 11.01 5.78
CA ILE A 181 14.33 9.76 5.96
C ILE A 181 13.96 9.56 7.43
N LYS A 182 14.93 9.76 8.34
CA LYS A 182 14.69 9.65 9.79
C LYS A 182 13.68 10.69 10.29
N GLY A 183 13.64 11.87 9.69
CA GLY A 183 12.63 12.90 10.00
C GLY A 183 11.20 12.52 9.63
N TRP A 184 10.97 11.52 8.77
CA TRP A 184 9.61 11.10 8.41
C TRP A 184 8.89 10.31 9.51
N THR A 185 9.57 9.97 10.61
CA THR A 185 8.98 9.24 11.75
C THR A 185 8.28 10.15 12.75
N GLU A 186 8.04 11.44 12.47
CA GLU A 186 7.33 12.36 13.39
C GLU A 186 6.00 11.81 13.91
N ASN A 187 5.34 10.93 13.15
CA ASN A 187 4.08 10.28 13.53
C ASN A 187 4.24 8.77 13.83
N ILE A 188 5.47 8.27 13.97
CA ILE A 188 5.77 6.87 14.21
C ILE A 188 6.85 6.78 15.31
N TYR A 189 6.47 6.24 16.48
CA TYR A 189 7.34 6.20 17.66
C TYR A 189 8.56 5.26 17.54
N THR A 190 8.66 4.46 16.47
CA THR A 190 9.79 3.56 16.26
C THR A 190 10.84 4.21 15.35
N PRO A 191 12.07 4.43 15.84
CA PRO A 191 13.12 5.04 15.03
C PRO A 191 13.60 4.07 13.93
N ILE A 192 14.11 4.64 12.83
CA ILE A 192 14.79 3.88 11.79
C ILE A 192 16.26 3.70 12.18
N GLU A 193 16.71 2.45 12.29
CA GLU A 193 18.10 2.12 12.62
C GLU A 193 19.05 2.39 11.45
N ASP A 194 20.25 2.89 11.75
CA ASP A 194 21.28 3.17 10.74
C ASP A 194 21.67 1.95 9.92
N LYS A 195 21.78 0.78 10.56
CA LYS A 195 22.10 -0.49 9.88
C LYS A 195 21.09 -0.83 8.76
N VAL A 196 19.83 -0.45 8.94
CA VAL A 196 18.77 -0.72 7.95
C VAL A 196 18.94 0.22 6.75
N LEU A 197 19.25 1.50 7.01
CA LEU A 197 19.56 2.44 5.94
C LEU A 197 20.80 2.00 5.15
N ASP A 198 21.82 1.48 5.83
CA ASP A 198 23.03 0.95 5.18
C ASP A 198 22.71 -0.25 4.28
N GLN A 199 21.88 -1.18 4.78
CA GLN A 199 21.43 -2.34 4.02
C GLN A 199 20.67 -1.94 2.75
N VAL A 200 19.72 -1.00 2.85
CA VAL A 200 18.95 -0.51 1.70
C VAL A 200 19.83 0.29 0.73
N ALA A 201 20.76 1.12 1.24
CA ALA A 201 21.69 1.88 0.41
C ALA A 201 22.61 0.95 -0.39
N ALA A 202 23.19 -0.06 0.26
CA ALA A 202 24.06 -1.05 -0.37
C ALA A 202 23.31 -1.83 -1.47
N GLU A 203 22.10 -2.30 -1.17
CA GLU A 203 21.27 -3.03 -2.14
C GLU A 203 20.84 -2.14 -3.32
N TYR A 204 20.55 -0.85 -3.06
CA TYR A 204 20.25 0.11 -4.11
C TYR A 204 21.44 0.26 -5.08
N VAL A 205 22.66 0.42 -4.55
CA VAL A 205 23.89 0.52 -5.36
C VAL A 205 24.10 -0.77 -6.14
N ARG A 206 23.95 -1.93 -5.50
CA ARG A 206 24.06 -3.24 -6.16
C ARG A 206 23.11 -3.37 -7.35
N LYS A 207 21.87 -2.88 -7.21
CA LYS A 207 20.81 -3.02 -8.22
C LYS A 207 20.85 -1.97 -9.33
N TYR A 208 21.25 -0.74 -9.02
CA TYR A 208 21.12 0.40 -9.95
C TYR A 208 22.45 1.13 -10.24
N GLY A 209 23.57 0.70 -9.65
CA GLY A 209 24.90 1.28 -9.88
C GLY A 209 25.06 2.74 -9.45
N THR A 210 24.09 3.29 -8.70
CA THR A 210 24.04 4.70 -8.29
C THR A 210 23.65 4.81 -6.83
N GLN A 211 23.94 5.94 -6.18
CA GLN A 211 23.56 6.17 -4.79
C GLN A 211 22.08 6.56 -4.70
N GLY A 212 21.30 5.77 -3.95
CA GLY A 212 19.89 6.05 -3.68
C GLY A 212 19.64 6.70 -2.33
N ILE A 213 20.50 6.41 -1.35
CA ILE A 213 20.46 6.94 0.01
C ILE A 213 21.88 7.40 0.36
N ILE A 214 22.02 8.60 0.94
CA ILE A 214 23.29 9.23 1.34
C ILE A 214 23.25 9.78 2.75
#